data_AF-A0A930KL07-F1
#
_entry.id   AF-A0A930KL07-F1
#
_cell.length_a   1.000
_cell.length_b   1.000
_cell.length_c   1.000
_cell.angle_alpha   90.00
_cell.angle_beta   90.00
_cell.angle_gamma   90.00
#
_symmetry.space_group_name_H-M   'P 1'
#
loop_
_entity.id
_entity.type
_entity.pdbx_description
1 polymer ?
#
loop_
_entity_poly.entity_id
_entity_poly.type
_entity_poly.pdbx_seq_one_letter_code
_entity_poly.pdbx_strand_id
1 'polypeptide(L)'
;SSVPSAPEGSADTASSDSGQPRQFLDEATMDSINKVAVDNAAEEYAASAAEYAQNGWHYEGTSTVVGSPKVAEGTYQGKRARFVEVCLDSSQVKTKDSSGRELQSGGKRALNIYTLVESDGTWKIAQHDFPNNPDC
;
A
#
# COMPACT_ATOMS: atom_id res chain seq x y z
N SER A 1 -6.85 61.98 -16.01
CA SER A 1 -6.45 61.38 -14.73
C SER A 1 -6.21 59.91 -14.94
N SER A 2 -4.97 59.47 -14.80
CA SER A 2 -4.51 58.10 -15.00
C SER A 2 -4.54 57.35 -13.68
N VAL A 3 -5.12 56.16 -13.66
CA VAL A 3 -5.00 55.20 -12.56
C VAL A 3 -3.69 54.42 -12.73
N PRO A 4 -2.83 54.30 -11.70
CA PRO A 4 -1.57 53.58 -11.81
C PRO A 4 -1.77 52.06 -11.64
N SER A 5 -0.93 51.32 -12.36
CA SER A 5 -0.83 49.86 -12.35
C SER A 5 -0.56 49.29 -10.95
N ALA A 6 -1.26 48.21 -10.60
CA ALA A 6 -0.93 47.36 -9.47
C ALA A 6 0.35 46.56 -9.79
N PRO A 7 1.28 46.38 -8.83
CA PRO A 7 2.41 45.48 -9.02
C PRO A 7 1.94 44.02 -8.96
N GLU A 8 2.36 43.24 -9.96
CA GLU A 8 2.37 41.78 -9.91
C GLU A 8 3.25 41.35 -8.74
N GLY A 9 2.62 40.92 -7.65
CA GLY A 9 3.28 40.41 -6.45
C GLY A 9 3.11 38.91 -6.37
N SER A 10 4.16 38.22 -6.81
CA SER A 10 4.59 36.85 -6.47
C SER A 10 3.54 35.90 -5.89
N ALA A 11 3.21 34.90 -6.71
CA ALA A 11 2.68 33.64 -6.23
C ALA A 11 3.71 32.93 -5.33
N ASP A 12 3.72 33.27 -4.04
CA ASP A 12 4.21 32.36 -3.01
C ASP A 12 3.08 31.39 -2.67
N THR A 13 2.66 30.62 -3.67
CA THR A 13 2.16 29.28 -3.38
C THR A 13 3.42 28.50 -3.05
N ALA A 14 3.79 28.51 -1.77
CA ALA A 14 4.57 27.40 -1.23
C ALA A 14 3.79 26.15 -1.61
N SER A 15 4.17 25.55 -2.74
CA SER A 15 3.83 24.17 -3.03
C SER A 15 4.29 23.46 -1.80
N SER A 16 3.32 23.06 -0.98
CA SER A 16 3.56 22.06 0.02
C SER A 16 4.14 20.92 -0.80
N ASP A 17 5.46 20.78 -0.74
CA ASP A 17 6.16 19.62 -1.18
C ASP A 17 5.66 18.54 -0.25
N SER A 18 4.47 18.03 -0.54
CA SER A 18 3.99 16.75 -0.05
C SER A 18 4.89 15.74 -0.76
N GLY A 19 6.15 15.72 -0.33
CA GLY A 19 7.20 15.00 -1.03
C GLY A 19 6.75 13.55 -1.14
N GLN A 20 7.16 12.93 -2.24
CA GLN A 20 6.63 11.62 -2.62
C GLN A 20 6.71 10.67 -1.42
N PRO A 21 5.69 9.81 -1.17
CA PRO A 21 5.64 8.95 0.00
C PRO A 21 6.96 8.23 0.32
N ARG A 22 7.69 7.83 -0.73
CA ARG A 22 9.02 7.19 -0.64
C ARG A 22 10.07 7.98 0.14
N GLN A 23 9.95 9.30 0.29
CA GLN A 23 10.93 10.11 1.04
C GLN A 23 10.96 9.78 2.54
N PHE A 24 9.88 9.20 3.07
CA PHE A 24 9.76 8.83 4.48
C PHE A 24 10.24 7.40 4.75
N LEU A 25 10.72 6.69 3.73
CA LEU A 25 11.11 5.30 3.82
C LEU A 25 12.62 5.15 3.75
N ASP A 26 13.17 4.29 4.60
CA ASP A 26 14.55 3.86 4.47
C ASP A 26 14.71 2.81 3.35
N GLU A 27 15.96 2.59 2.94
CA GLU A 27 16.31 1.66 1.86
C GLU A 27 15.86 0.23 2.19
N ALA A 28 16.00 -0.20 3.44
CA ALA A 28 15.59 -1.54 3.90
C ALA A 28 14.08 -1.79 3.74
N THR A 29 13.26 -0.77 4.02
CA THR A 29 11.81 -0.84 3.83
C THR A 29 11.46 -0.93 2.35
N MET A 30 12.08 -0.09 1.51
CA MET A 30 11.86 -0.14 0.06
C MET A 30 12.32 -1.47 -0.56
N ASP A 31 13.44 -2.02 -0.12
CA ASP A 31 13.91 -3.34 -0.55
C ASP A 31 12.93 -4.45 -0.17
N SER A 32 12.37 -4.38 1.04
CA SER A 32 11.36 -5.32 1.51
C SER A 32 10.08 -5.27 0.67
N ILE A 33 9.64 -4.06 0.28
CA ILE A 33 8.50 -3.86 -0.64
C ILE A 33 8.83 -4.42 -2.03
N ASN A 34 9.96 -4.03 -2.61
CA ASN A 34 10.37 -4.47 -3.96
C ASN A 34 10.63 -5.98 -4.07
N LYS A 35 10.88 -6.64 -2.94
CA LYS A 35 10.99 -8.10 -2.85
C LYS A 35 9.65 -8.81 -3.06
N VAL A 36 8.53 -8.20 -2.64
CA VAL A 36 7.20 -8.84 -2.64
C VAL A 36 6.21 -8.22 -3.62
N ALA A 37 6.41 -6.98 -4.02
CA ALA A 37 5.49 -6.21 -4.86
C ALA A 37 6.20 -5.50 -6.01
N VAL A 38 5.44 -5.24 -7.07
CA VAL A 38 5.82 -4.46 -8.25
C VAL A 38 4.62 -3.60 -8.68
N ASP A 39 4.83 -2.72 -9.65
CA ASP A 39 3.78 -1.91 -10.28
C ASP A 39 2.92 -1.20 -9.21
N ASN A 40 1.58 -1.20 -9.37
CA ASN A 40 0.65 -0.48 -8.48
C ASN A 40 0.75 -0.93 -7.03
N ALA A 41 0.92 -2.22 -6.77
CA ALA A 41 1.02 -2.72 -5.39
C ALA A 41 2.29 -2.25 -4.67
N ALA A 42 3.41 -2.08 -5.38
CA ALA A 42 4.61 -1.51 -4.77
C ALA A 42 4.42 -0.04 -4.37
N GLU A 43 3.68 0.73 -5.17
CA GLU A 43 3.34 2.11 -4.85
C GLU A 43 2.37 2.22 -3.68
N GLU A 44 1.35 1.35 -3.64
CA GLU A 44 0.42 1.23 -2.52
C GLU A 44 1.14 0.92 -1.21
N TYR A 45 2.00 -0.11 -1.20
CA TYR A 45 2.74 -0.49 0.00
C TYR A 45 3.73 0.57 0.44
N ALA A 46 4.38 1.26 -0.50
CA ALA A 46 5.23 2.40 -0.17
C ALA A 46 4.43 3.57 0.42
N ALA A 47 3.24 3.85 -0.10
CA ALA A 47 2.38 4.89 0.44
C ALA A 47 1.93 4.56 1.88
N SER A 48 1.47 3.33 2.13
CA SER A 48 1.08 2.90 3.48
C SER A 48 2.27 2.88 4.45
N ALA A 49 3.43 2.37 4.03
CA ALA A 49 4.62 2.37 4.89
C ALA A 49 5.04 3.81 5.23
N ALA A 50 4.95 4.74 4.27
CA ALA A 50 5.32 6.12 4.48
C ALA A 50 4.37 6.84 5.43
N GLU A 51 3.07 6.55 5.36
CA GLU A 51 2.09 7.04 6.32
C GLU A 51 2.42 6.54 7.73
N TYR A 52 2.77 5.26 7.87
CA TYR A 52 3.13 4.69 9.17
C TYR A 52 4.40 5.32 9.74
N ALA A 53 5.43 5.50 8.90
CA ALA A 53 6.67 6.16 9.28
C ALA A 53 6.43 7.61 9.73
N GLN A 54 5.63 8.38 8.99
CA GLN A 54 5.29 9.77 9.31
C GLN A 54 4.56 9.91 10.65
N ASN A 55 3.67 8.96 10.97
CA ASN A 55 2.87 9.01 12.18
C ASN A 55 3.50 8.28 13.38
N GLY A 56 4.67 7.66 13.19
CA GLY A 56 5.31 6.83 14.22
C GLY A 56 4.45 5.62 14.61
N TRP A 57 3.77 5.04 13.62
CA TRP A 57 2.92 3.86 13.80
C TRP A 57 3.64 2.59 13.37
N HIS A 58 3.29 1.48 13.99
CA HIS A 58 3.77 0.15 13.58
C HIS A 58 2.66 -0.90 13.69
N TYR A 59 2.79 -1.93 12.88
CA TYR A 59 1.98 -3.14 13.00
C TYR A 59 2.61 -4.12 14.00
N GLU A 60 1.76 -4.82 14.74
CA GLU A 60 2.11 -6.03 15.49
C GLU A 60 1.19 -7.18 15.06
N GLY A 61 1.71 -8.40 15.08
CA GLY A 61 1.00 -9.60 14.65
C GLY A 61 1.06 -9.83 13.14
N THR A 62 0.37 -10.86 12.67
CA THR A 62 0.36 -11.28 11.26
C THR A 62 -1.03 -11.76 10.87
N SER A 63 -1.46 -11.43 9.66
CA SER A 63 -2.66 -12.04 9.07
C SER A 63 -2.43 -13.52 8.78
N THR A 64 -3.51 -14.30 8.81
CA THR A 64 -3.46 -15.73 8.48
C THR A 64 -4.39 -16.04 7.31
N VAL A 65 -3.97 -16.95 6.43
CA VAL A 65 -4.83 -17.49 5.38
C VAL A 65 -5.85 -18.41 6.03
N VAL A 66 -7.13 -18.14 5.78
CA VAL A 66 -8.24 -18.99 6.22
C VAL A 66 -8.95 -19.59 5.00
N GLY A 67 -9.31 -20.87 5.09
CA GLY A 67 -9.87 -21.61 3.97
C GLY A 67 -8.83 -21.95 2.90
N SER A 68 -9.30 -22.24 1.68
CA SER A 68 -8.45 -22.58 0.54
C SER A 68 -8.44 -21.43 -0.47
N PRO A 69 -7.26 -20.84 -0.78
CA PRO A 69 -7.16 -19.83 -1.83
C PRO A 69 -7.64 -20.38 -3.17
N LYS A 70 -8.36 -19.57 -3.95
CA LYS A 70 -8.63 -19.87 -5.35
C LYS A 70 -7.53 -19.24 -6.20
N VAL A 71 -6.97 -20.02 -7.11
CA VAL A 71 -5.89 -19.56 -8.00
C VAL A 71 -6.28 -19.84 -9.44
N ALA A 72 -6.24 -18.81 -10.27
CA ALA A 72 -6.34 -18.93 -11.73
C ALA A 72 -5.05 -18.44 -12.38
N GLU A 73 -4.57 -19.14 -13.41
CA GLU A 73 -3.43 -18.70 -14.21
C GLU A 73 -3.90 -17.89 -15.43
N GLY A 74 -3.06 -16.96 -15.88
CA GLY A 74 -3.34 -16.19 -17.09
C GLY A 74 -2.20 -15.22 -17.41
N THR A 75 -2.56 -14.07 -17.97
CA THR A 75 -1.61 -13.01 -18.33
C THR A 75 -2.08 -11.65 -17.81
N TYR A 76 -1.15 -10.86 -17.31
CA TYR A 76 -1.38 -9.47 -16.89
C TYR A 76 -0.30 -8.60 -17.50
N GLN A 77 -0.70 -7.59 -18.28
CA GLN A 77 0.23 -6.69 -19.00
C GLN A 77 1.31 -7.44 -19.80
N GLY A 78 0.94 -8.56 -20.44
CA GLY A 78 1.85 -9.39 -21.24
C GLY A 78 2.80 -10.30 -20.44
N LYS A 79 2.77 -10.27 -19.10
CA LYS A 79 3.52 -11.18 -18.23
C LYS A 79 2.65 -12.37 -17.80
N ARG A 80 3.28 -13.51 -17.50
CA ARG A 80 2.60 -14.64 -16.86
C ARG A 80 2.05 -14.18 -15.50
N ALA A 81 0.78 -14.49 -15.25
CA ALA A 81 0.07 -14.01 -14.06
C ALA A 81 -0.65 -15.14 -13.32
N ARG A 82 -0.85 -14.93 -12.02
CA ARG A 82 -1.74 -15.70 -11.16
C ARG A 82 -2.71 -14.74 -10.48
N PHE A 83 -3.99 -15.04 -10.59
CA PHE A 83 -5.07 -14.34 -9.90
C PHE A 83 -5.46 -15.15 -8.68
N VAL A 84 -5.28 -14.56 -7.49
CA VAL A 84 -5.45 -15.24 -6.21
C VAL A 84 -6.59 -14.56 -5.45
N GLU A 85 -7.66 -15.30 -5.18
CA GLU A 85 -8.68 -14.92 -4.20
C GLU A 85 -8.37 -15.65 -2.89
N VAL A 86 -8.16 -14.91 -1.81
CA VAL A 86 -7.78 -15.48 -0.51
C VAL A 86 -8.45 -14.76 0.65
N CYS A 87 -8.96 -15.53 1.60
CA CYS A 87 -9.48 -14.99 2.84
C CYS A 87 -8.36 -14.81 3.83
N LEU A 88 -8.22 -13.58 4.32
CA LEU A 88 -7.25 -13.23 5.35
C LEU A 88 -7.98 -12.93 6.65
N ASP A 89 -7.58 -13.62 7.70
CA ASP A 89 -7.94 -13.27 9.07
C ASP A 89 -6.85 -12.38 9.65
N SER A 90 -7.18 -11.11 9.83
CA SER A 90 -6.29 -10.07 10.35
C SER A 90 -6.65 -9.68 11.79
N SER A 91 -7.46 -10.48 12.49
CA SER A 91 -7.88 -10.16 13.87
C SER A 91 -6.72 -10.07 14.86
N GLN A 92 -5.59 -10.68 14.51
CA GLN A 92 -4.36 -10.66 15.30
C GLN A 92 -3.42 -9.49 14.95
N VAL A 93 -3.74 -8.73 13.89
CA VAL A 93 -2.97 -7.56 13.48
C VAL A 93 -3.44 -6.35 14.27
N LYS A 94 -2.49 -5.57 14.78
CA LYS A 94 -2.75 -4.35 15.55
C LYS A 94 -1.88 -3.23 15.02
N THR A 95 -2.44 -2.04 14.86
CA THR A 95 -1.65 -0.83 14.66
C THR A 95 -1.49 -0.13 15.99
N LYS A 96 -0.26 0.21 16.34
CA LYS A 96 0.07 0.95 17.55
C LYS A 96 0.79 2.25 17.24
N ASP A 97 0.63 3.24 18.11
CA ASP A 97 1.49 4.41 18.12
C ASP A 97 2.82 4.13 18.82
N SER A 98 3.72 5.12 18.77
CA SER A 98 5.06 5.05 19.36
C SER A 98 5.08 4.84 20.87
N SER A 99 3.96 5.10 21.58
CA SER A 99 3.82 4.82 23.01
C SER A 99 3.36 3.39 23.30
N GLY A 100 3.07 2.61 22.26
CA GLY A 100 2.55 1.25 22.34
C GLY A 100 1.03 1.18 22.52
N ARG A 101 0.32 2.31 22.43
CA ARG A 101 -1.15 2.35 22.50
C ARG A 101 -1.72 1.83 21.18
N GLU A 102 -2.68 0.91 21.30
CA GLU A 102 -3.43 0.39 20.15
C GLU A 102 -4.34 1.48 19.58
N LEU A 103 -4.21 1.73 18.28
CA LEU A 103 -5.04 2.68 17.53
C LEU A 103 -6.19 1.97 16.82
N GLN A 104 -5.90 0.80 16.25
CA GLN A 104 -6.83 -0.03 15.51
C GLN A 104 -6.41 -1.50 15.57
N SER A 105 -7.40 -2.38 15.58
CA SER A 105 -7.23 -3.81 15.33
C SER A 105 -7.62 -4.12 13.90
N GLY A 106 -6.99 -5.12 13.30
CA GLY A 106 -7.35 -5.61 11.97
C GLY A 106 -8.73 -6.26 11.94
N GLY A 107 -9.27 -6.42 10.73
CA GLY A 107 -10.57 -7.05 10.51
C GLY A 107 -10.55 -8.56 10.76
N LYS A 108 -11.69 -9.13 11.17
CA LYS A 108 -11.81 -10.56 11.45
C LYS A 108 -11.51 -11.42 10.22
N ARG A 109 -12.24 -11.24 9.12
CA ARG A 109 -12.01 -11.96 7.87
C ARG A 109 -12.45 -11.09 6.71
N ALA A 110 -11.63 -11.04 5.67
CA ALA A 110 -11.99 -10.38 4.42
C ALA A 110 -11.35 -11.11 3.24
N LEU A 111 -12.14 -11.27 2.16
CA LEU A 111 -11.64 -11.77 0.89
C LEU A 111 -10.78 -10.69 0.23
N ASN A 112 -9.54 -11.05 -0.10
CA ASN A 112 -8.57 -10.23 -0.80
C ASN A 112 -8.32 -10.82 -2.18
N ILE A 113 -8.15 -9.96 -3.18
CA ILE A 113 -7.82 -10.34 -4.55
C ILE A 113 -6.42 -9.83 -4.87
N TYR A 114 -5.52 -10.73 -5.21
CA TYR A 114 -4.16 -10.39 -5.64
C TYR A 114 -3.94 -10.80 -7.08
N THR A 115 -3.34 -9.91 -7.87
CA THR A 115 -2.73 -10.26 -9.15
C THR A 115 -1.24 -10.38 -8.93
N LEU A 116 -0.69 -11.57 -9.11
CA LEU A 116 0.74 -11.84 -9.03
C LEU A 116 1.30 -11.97 -10.44
N VAL A 117 2.46 -11.38 -10.69
CA VAL A 117 3.23 -11.54 -11.94
C VAL A 117 4.58 -12.16 -11.63
N GLU A 118 5.10 -12.93 -12.57
CA GLU A 118 6.46 -13.45 -12.50
C GLU A 118 7.46 -12.31 -12.84
N SER A 119 8.34 -11.97 -11.91
CA SER A 119 9.43 -11.00 -12.05
C SER A 119 10.69 -11.59 -11.44
N ASP A 120 11.78 -11.65 -12.23
CA ASP A 120 13.08 -12.14 -11.78
C ASP A 120 13.02 -13.55 -11.16
N GLY A 121 12.20 -14.43 -11.75
CA GLY A 121 12.00 -15.81 -11.28
C GLY A 121 11.20 -15.94 -9.97
N THR A 122 10.59 -14.85 -9.50
CA THR A 122 9.76 -14.83 -8.28
C THR A 122 8.37 -14.29 -8.60
N TRP A 123 7.35 -14.80 -7.91
CA TRP A 123 6.00 -14.23 -7.99
C TRP A 123 5.91 -13.01 -7.08
N LYS A 124 5.59 -11.85 -7.66
CA LYS A 124 5.41 -10.58 -6.94
C LYS A 124 3.99 -10.06 -7.16
N ILE A 125 3.43 -9.37 -6.16
CA ILE A 125 2.10 -8.75 -6.24
C ILE A 125 2.21 -7.53 -7.14
N ALA A 126 1.46 -7.50 -8.25
CA ALA A 126 1.36 -6.34 -9.13
C ALA A 126 0.14 -5.47 -8.78
N GLN A 127 -0.91 -6.08 -8.24
CA GLN A 127 -2.15 -5.42 -7.87
C GLN A 127 -2.81 -6.12 -6.67
N HIS A 128 -3.40 -5.33 -5.78
CA HIS A 128 -4.24 -5.77 -4.67
C HIS A 128 -5.60 -5.08 -4.81
N ASP A 129 -6.68 -5.83 -4.62
CA ASP A 129 -8.06 -5.35 -4.70
C ASP A 129 -8.97 -6.12 -3.72
N PHE A 130 -10.20 -5.65 -3.57
CA PHE A 130 -11.26 -6.28 -2.79
C PHE A 130 -12.48 -6.54 -3.67
N PRO A 131 -13.17 -7.69 -3.51
CA PRO A 131 -14.46 -7.89 -4.14
C PRO A 131 -15.49 -6.90 -3.57
N ASN A 132 -16.60 -6.68 -4.31
CA ASN A 132 -17.74 -5.91 -3.80
C ASN A 132 -18.34 -6.50 -2.52
N ASN A 133 -18.29 -7.83 -2.37
CA ASN A 133 -18.64 -8.51 -1.13
C ASN A 133 -17.37 -9.17 -0.55
N PRO A 134 -16.78 -8.62 0.53
CA PRO A 134 -15.57 -9.15 1.15
C PRO A 134 -15.82 -10.34 2.08
N ASP A 135 -17.05 -10.83 2.23
CA ASP A 135 -17.38 -11.89 3.18
C ASP A 135 -16.72 -13.23 2.85
N CYS A 136 -16.09 -13.77 3.90
CA CYS A 136 -15.72 -15.17 4.10
C CYS A 136 -15.35 -15.40 5.59
#